data_AF-A0A323UPZ0-F1
#
_entry.id   AF-A0A323UPZ0-F1
#
_cell.length_a   1.000
_cell.length_b   1.000
_cell.length_c   1.000
_cell.angle_alpha   90.00
_cell.angle_beta   90.00
_cell.angle_gamma   90.00
#
_symmetry.space_group_name_H-M   'P 1'
#
loop_
_entity.id
_entity.type
_entity.pdbx_description
1 polymer ?
#
loop_
_entity_poly.entity_id
_entity_poly.type
_entity_poly.pdbx_seq_one_letter_code
_entity_poly.pdbx_strand_id
1 'polypeptide(L)'
;VMREIDGGLETLSIQLPAVVTTDLRLNEPRYATLPNIMKAKKKPLDTVKPAELGVDVAPRLSTLKVAEPPKRSAGVRVADVAQL
;
A
#
# COMPACT_ATOMS: atom_id res chain seq x y z
N VAL A 1 -1.99 -16.03 10.60
CA VAL A 1 -1.52 -15.11 9.54
C VAL A 1 0.00 -15.10 9.56
N MET A 2 0.66 -15.11 8.39
CA MET A 2 2.10 -14.96 8.27
C MET A 2 2.42 -13.52 7.86
N ARG A 3 3.24 -12.81 8.62
CA ARG A 3 3.62 -11.41 8.37
C ARG A 3 5.09 -11.33 8.04
N GLU A 4 5.44 -10.41 7.15
CA GLU A 4 6.82 -10.03 6.90
C GLU A 4 7.29 -9.06 7.99
N ILE A 5 8.47 -9.35 8.53
CA ILE A 5 9.20 -8.54 9.51
C ILE A 5 10.63 -8.36 9.01
N ASP A 6 11.36 -7.39 9.56
CA ASP A 6 12.74 -7.10 9.11
C ASP A 6 13.66 -8.31 9.18
N GLY A 7 13.44 -9.22 10.14
CA GLY A 7 14.21 -10.45 10.33
C GLY A 7 13.70 -11.68 9.57
N GLY A 8 12.66 -11.55 8.74
CA GLY A 8 12.07 -12.68 8.00
C GLY A 8 10.54 -12.79 8.12
N LEU A 9 10.05 -13.95 8.55
CA LEU A 9 8.62 -14.27 8.59
C LEU A 9 8.17 -14.63 10.00
N GLU A 10 7.02 -14.09 10.41
CA GLU A 10 6.39 -14.37 11.70
C GLU A 10 5.00 -14.98 11.49
N THR A 11 4.70 -16.08 12.19
CA THR A 11 3.37 -16.71 12.15
C THR A 11 2.61 -16.44 13.44
N LEU A 12 1.42 -15.86 13.31
CA LEU A 12 0.54 -15.51 14.43
C LEU A 12 -0.82 -16.20 14.31
N SER A 13 -1.35 -16.65 15.45
CA SER A 13 -2.76 -17.06 15.57
C SER A 13 -3.56 -15.92 16.20
N ILE A 14 -4.71 -15.60 15.62
CA ILE A 14 -5.57 -14.48 16.05
C ILE A 14 -7.03 -14.94 16.07
N GLN A 15 -7.78 -14.47 17.06
CA GLN A 15 -9.22 -14.72 17.17
C GLN A 15 -9.99 -13.77 16.26
N LEU A 16 -11.11 -14.26 15.69
CA LEU A 16 -12.02 -13.45 14.88
C LEU A 16 -13.03 -12.72 15.77
N PRO A 17 -13.49 -11.50 15.40
CA PRO A 17 -13.14 -10.75 14.19
C PRO A 17 -11.76 -10.08 14.26
N ALA A 18 -11.05 -10.05 13.13
CA ALA A 18 -9.71 -9.47 13.04
C ALA A 18 -9.56 -8.53 11.83
N VAL A 19 -8.63 -7.58 11.94
CA VAL A 19 -8.23 -6.67 10.86
C VAL A 19 -6.89 -7.13 10.29
N VAL A 20 -6.77 -7.16 8.97
CA VAL A 20 -5.57 -7.62 8.26
C VAL A 20 -5.20 -6.60 7.20
N THR A 21 -3.93 -6.17 7.21
CA THR A 21 -3.29 -5.44 6.11
C THR A 21 -2.49 -6.41 5.25
N THR A 22 -2.53 -6.26 3.93
CA THR A 22 -1.90 -7.20 3.00
C THR A 22 -0.60 -6.64 2.44
N ASP A 23 0.48 -7.42 2.53
CA ASP A 23 1.75 -7.12 1.86
C ASP A 23 1.71 -7.55 0.37
N LEU A 24 2.63 -7.00 -0.44
CA LEU A 24 2.78 -7.30 -1.87
C LEU A 24 3.03 -8.79 -2.17
N ARG A 25 3.67 -9.53 -1.25
CA ARG A 25 3.99 -10.95 -1.43
C ARG A 25 2.81 -11.89 -1.14
N LEU A 26 1.68 -11.36 -0.70
CA LEU A 26 0.52 -12.18 -0.34
C LEU A 26 -0.07 -12.91 -1.56
N ASN A 27 -0.16 -12.23 -2.69
CA ASN A 27 -0.77 -12.77 -3.91
C ASN A 27 -0.42 -11.95 -5.15
N GLU A 28 -0.58 -12.54 -6.33
CA GLU A 28 -0.58 -11.83 -7.60
C GLU A 28 -2.02 -11.41 -7.97
N PRO A 29 -2.34 -10.11 -8.09
CA PRO A 29 -3.68 -9.68 -8.45
C PRO A 29 -4.09 -10.15 -9.84
N ARG A 30 -5.25 -10.82 -9.95
CA ARG A 30 -5.80 -11.24 -11.25
C ARG A 30 -6.32 -10.06 -12.06
N TYR A 31 -6.24 -10.17 -13.39
CA TYR A 31 -6.90 -9.22 -14.29
C TYR A 31 -8.43 -9.33 -14.23
N ALA A 32 -9.11 -8.19 -14.26
CA ALA A 32 -10.55 -8.12 -14.37
C ALA A 32 -10.98 -8.36 -15.83
N THR A 33 -11.81 -9.37 -16.06
CA THR A 33 -12.33 -9.67 -17.41
C THR A 33 -13.42 -8.67 -17.82
N LEU A 34 -13.56 -8.42 -19.13
CA LEU A 34 -14.59 -7.51 -19.67
C LEU A 34 -16.02 -7.82 -19.16
N PRO A 35 -16.48 -9.10 -19.10
CA PRO A 35 -17.79 -9.41 -18.52
C PRO A 35 -17.91 -9.03 -17.05
N ASN A 36 -16.84 -9.19 -16.26
CA ASN A 36 -16.82 -8.82 -14.84
C ASN A 36 -16.84 -7.31 -14.64
N ILE A 37 -16.17 -6.55 -15.51
CA ILE A 37 -16.23 -5.08 -15.51
C ILE A 37 -17.66 -4.60 -15.77
N MET A 38 -18.34 -5.17 -16.77
CA MET A 38 -19.72 -4.83 -17.09
C MET A 38 -20.70 -5.19 -15.96
N LYS A 39 -20.50 -6.31 -15.26
CA LYS A 39 -21.27 -6.70 -14.07
C LYS A 39 -21.00 -5.78 -12.89
N ALA A 40 -19.73 -5.41 -12.65
CA ALA A 40 -19.34 -4.53 -11.55
C ALA A 40 -19.99 -3.15 -11.66
N LYS A 41 -20.08 -2.59 -12.88
CA LYS A 41 -20.76 -1.31 -13.12
C LYS A 41 -22.24 -1.30 -12.71
N LYS A 42 -22.90 -2.46 -12.73
CA LYS A 42 -24.32 -2.60 -12.34
C LYS A 42 -24.53 -2.82 -10.84
N LYS A 43 -23.46 -3.07 -10.07
CA LYS A 43 -23.58 -3.25 -8.62
C LYS A 43 -23.91 -1.91 -7.97
N PRO A 44 -24.83 -1.87 -6.98
CA PRO A 44 -25.07 -0.65 -6.23
C PRO A 44 -23.78 -0.20 -5.53
N LEU A 45 -23.53 1.10 -5.56
CA LEU A 45 -22.41 1.75 -4.87
C LEU A 45 -23.00 2.81 -3.94
N ASP A 46 -23.11 2.46 -2.66
CA ASP A 46 -23.65 3.37 -1.66
C ASP A 46 -22.62 4.47 -1.37
N THR A 47 -23.08 5.72 -1.44
CA THR A 47 -22.25 6.89 -1.12
C THR A 47 -22.74 7.48 0.20
N VAL A 48 -21.89 7.41 1.22
CA VAL A 48 -22.20 7.85 2.58
C VAL A 48 -21.26 8.98 2.96
N LYS A 49 -21.77 10.06 3.56
CA LYS A 49 -20.91 11.13 4.09
C LYS A 49 -20.37 10.75 5.47
N PRO A 50 -19.13 11.15 5.83
CA PRO A 50 -18.60 10.92 7.18
C PRO A 50 -19.52 11.42 8.32
N ALA A 51 -20.27 12.50 8.08
CA ALA A 51 -21.23 13.06 9.03
C ALA A 51 -22.38 12.09 9.38
N GLU A 52 -22.80 11.23 8.43
CA GLU A 52 -23.83 10.20 8.67
C GLU A 52 -23.34 9.10 9.62
N LEU A 53 -22.01 8.95 9.75
CA LEU A 53 -21.35 8.02 10.66
C LEU A 53 -20.88 8.70 11.96
N GLY A 54 -21.13 10.00 12.13
CA GLY A 54 -20.69 10.77 13.30
C GLY A 54 -19.16 10.93 13.40
N VAL A 55 -18.44 10.88 12.28
CA VAL A 55 -16.97 10.97 12.25
C VAL A 55 -16.51 12.40 11.95
N ASP A 56 -15.69 12.95 12.85
CA ASP A 56 -14.98 14.21 12.63
C ASP A 56 -13.75 14.01 11.73
N VAL A 57 -13.70 14.75 10.64
CA VAL A 57 -12.62 14.72 9.64
C VAL A 57 -11.70 15.94 9.72
N ALA A 58 -11.78 16.72 10.80
CA ALA A 58 -10.87 17.83 11.06
C ALA A 58 -9.41 17.37 11.03
N PRO A 59 -8.53 17.97 10.19
CA PRO A 59 -7.13 17.62 10.14
C PRO A 59 -6.45 17.85 11.49
N ARG A 60 -5.80 16.82 12.03
CA ARG A 60 -4.96 16.94 13.23
C ARG A 60 -3.50 17.28 12.94
N LEU A 61 -3.12 17.28 11.67
CA LEU A 61 -1.77 17.49 11.19
C LEU A 61 -1.76 18.59 10.12
N SER A 62 -0.73 19.44 10.16
CA SER A 62 -0.49 20.48 9.15
C SER A 62 0.77 20.15 8.33
N THR A 63 0.63 20.04 7.01
CA THR A 63 1.78 19.88 6.11
C THR A 63 2.53 21.20 5.99
N LEU A 64 3.73 21.28 6.55
CA LEU A 64 4.52 22.53 6.58
C LEU A 64 5.29 22.78 5.28
N LYS A 65 5.87 21.72 4.70
CA LYS A 65 6.72 21.82 3.51
C LYS A 65 6.77 20.49 2.78
N VAL A 66 6.82 20.55 1.47
CA VAL A 66 7.12 19.41 0.58
C VAL A 66 8.28 19.85 -0.32
N ALA A 67 9.31 19.03 -0.43
CA ALA A 67 10.46 19.29 -1.28
C ALA A 67 10.94 17.98 -1.91
N GLU A 68 11.56 18.07 -3.07
CA GLU A 68 12.21 16.91 -3.69
C GLU A 68 13.37 16.40 -2.82
N PRO A 69 13.63 15.08 -2.80
CA PRO A 69 14.82 14.55 -2.15
C PRO A 69 16.10 15.07 -2.83
N PRO A 70 17.23 15.10 -2.11
CA PRO A 70 18.49 15.53 -2.69
C PRO A 70 18.87 14.69 -3.90
N LYS A 71 19.30 15.34 -5.00
CA LYS A 71 19.77 14.64 -6.20
C LYS A 71 21.05 13.88 -5.88
N ARG A 72 21.12 12.61 -6.28
CA ARG A 72 22.34 11.78 -6.18
C ARG A 72 23.45 12.38 -7.05
N SER A 73 24.68 12.42 -6.55
CA SER A 73 25.85 12.80 -7.36
C SER A 73 26.10 11.78 -8.46
N ALA A 74 26.69 12.22 -9.58
CA ALA A 74 27.05 11.31 -10.67
C ALA A 74 28.06 10.27 -10.18
N GLY A 75 27.86 9.00 -10.54
CA GLY A 75 28.83 7.94 -10.29
C GLY A 75 29.97 7.94 -11.31
N VAL A 76 31.06 7.25 -11.00
CA VAL A 76 32.18 6.98 -11.91
C VAL A 76 32.09 5.54 -12.39
N ARG A 77 32.34 5.31 -13.69
CA ARG A 77 32.50 3.95 -14.25
C ARG A 77 33.97 3.58 -14.18
N VAL A 78 34.28 2.43 -13.59
CA VAL A 78 35.65 1.89 -13.48
C VAL A 78 35.92 0.89 -14.60
N ALA A 79 37.16 0.78 -15.06
CA ALA A 79 37.49 -0.02 -16.25
C ALA A 79 37.66 -1.52 -15.96
N ASP A 80 38.04 -1.87 -14.73
CA ASP A 80 38.26 -3.24 -14.30
C ASP A 80 37.96 -3.41 -12.79
N VAL A 81 38.11 -4.64 -12.29
CA VAL A 81 37.86 -5.00 -10.89
C VAL A 81 38.91 -4.41 -9.94
N ALA A 82 40.15 -4.18 -10.39
CA ALA A 82 41.19 -3.60 -9.56
C ALA A 82 40.96 -2.11 -9.29
N GLN A 83 40.14 -1.45 -10.12
CA GLN A 83 39.76 -0.04 -10.00
C GLN A 83 38.40 0.19 -9.32
N LEU A 84 37.67 -0.86 -8.94
CA LEU A 84 36.42 -0.77 -8.17
C LEU A 84 36.69 -0.41 -6.71
#